data_AF-A0A950Z2X7-F1
#
_entry.id   AF-A0A950Z2X7-F1
#
_cell.length_a   1.000
_cell.length_b   1.000
_cell.length_c   1.000
_cell.angle_alpha   90.00
_cell.angle_beta   90.00
_cell.angle_gamma   90.00
#
_symmetry.space_group_name_H-M   'P 1'
#
loop_
_entity.id
_entity.type
_entity.pdbx_description
1 polymer ?
#
loop_
_entity_poly.entity_id
_entity_poly.type
_entity_poly.pdbx_seq_one_letter_code
_entity_poly.pdbx_strand_id
1 'polypeptide(L)'
;MPTYDLIVEPDMLNLENLKKQAKLILRWHRERHYPVAAQIREHLPRFLNMPDSEILTASFKLSDAQEMVARQQGFDSWQALKNGLPTTLHEVKPSPAKAKIVSAEPQLFVTDVQTSCEFYCEKLGFSLVFSYGKPPFYAQLGRDAARLNLRLVERPIIDSAARDREELLSVTMTVDTPDEIKMLFLEF
;
A
#
# COMPACT_ATOMS: atom_id res chain seq x y z
N MET A 1 3.39 -37.91 6.32
CA MET A 1 2.41 -37.10 5.58
C MET A 1 1.38 -36.59 6.57
N PRO A 2 1.54 -35.38 7.12
CA PRO A 2 0.45 -34.74 7.84
C PRO A 2 -0.33 -33.85 6.87
N THR A 3 -1.59 -34.21 6.65
CA THR A 3 -2.64 -33.34 6.13
C THR A 3 -2.87 -32.22 7.13
N TYR A 4 -2.56 -30.98 6.75
CA TYR A 4 -2.99 -29.80 7.47
C TYR A 4 -4.35 -29.38 6.92
N ASP A 5 -5.40 -29.67 7.68
CA ASP A 5 -6.70 -29.06 7.50
C ASP A 5 -6.56 -27.55 7.73
N LEU A 6 -6.71 -26.77 6.66
CA LEU A 6 -6.81 -25.32 6.72
C LEU A 6 -8.18 -24.95 7.29
N ILE A 7 -8.30 -24.95 8.61
CA ILE A 7 -9.35 -24.20 9.29
C ILE A 7 -9.01 -22.73 9.08
N VAL A 8 -9.64 -22.13 8.07
CA VAL A 8 -9.67 -20.69 7.87
C VAL A 8 -10.48 -20.10 9.02
N GLU A 9 -9.81 -19.72 10.10
CA GLU A 9 -10.45 -18.87 11.11
C GLU A 9 -10.68 -17.48 10.52
N PRO A 10 -11.90 -16.92 10.61
CA PRO A 10 -12.20 -15.60 10.09
C PRO A 10 -11.46 -14.54 10.92
N ASP A 11 -10.43 -13.96 10.32
CA ASP A 11 -9.56 -12.94 10.92
C ASP A 11 -10.43 -11.79 11.47
N MET A 12 -10.53 -11.73 12.81
CA MET A 12 -11.54 -10.97 13.55
C MET A 12 -11.28 -9.45 13.53
N LEU A 13 -12.30 -8.70 13.15
CA LEU A 13 -12.40 -7.24 13.10
C LEU A 13 -12.23 -6.60 14.51
N ASN A 14 -11.02 -6.18 14.89
CA ASN A 14 -10.75 -5.58 16.20
C ASN A 14 -10.96 -4.04 16.20
N LEU A 15 -12.08 -3.59 16.78
CA LEU A 15 -12.49 -2.18 16.81
C LEU A 15 -11.44 -1.23 17.44
N GLU A 16 -10.68 -1.67 18.45
CA GLU A 16 -9.63 -0.83 19.06
C GLU A 16 -8.44 -0.60 18.12
N ASN A 17 -8.07 -1.61 17.33
CA ASN A 17 -7.04 -1.46 16.30
C ASN A 17 -7.51 -0.48 15.21
N LEU A 18 -8.76 -0.60 14.77
CA LEU A 18 -9.35 0.29 13.77
C LEU A 18 -9.42 1.75 14.25
N LYS A 19 -9.71 1.99 15.53
CA LYS A 19 -9.65 3.34 16.13
C LYS A 19 -8.23 3.92 16.11
N LYS A 20 -7.20 3.10 16.36
CA LYS A 20 -5.79 3.53 16.28
C LYS A 20 -5.40 3.87 14.84
N GLN A 21 -5.81 3.05 13.88
CA GLN A 21 -5.60 3.29 12.46
C GLN A 21 -6.21 4.63 12.01
N ALA A 22 -7.45 4.92 12.40
CA ALA A 22 -8.09 6.21 12.08
C ALA A 22 -7.31 7.41 12.64
N LYS A 23 -6.75 7.31 13.85
CA LYS A 23 -5.90 8.37 14.42
C LYS A 23 -4.58 8.55 13.67
N LEU A 24 -3.98 7.45 13.19
CA LEU A 24 -2.75 7.49 12.41
C LEU A 24 -2.98 8.15 11.05
N ILE A 25 -4.06 7.80 10.34
CA ILE A 25 -4.46 8.42 9.08
C ILE A 25 -4.69 9.93 9.27
N LEU A 26 -5.40 10.33 10.32
CA LEU A 26 -5.60 11.76 10.64
C LEU A 26 -4.27 12.48 10.89
N ARG A 27 -3.32 11.83 11.59
CA ARG A 27 -1.99 12.39 11.82
C ARG A 27 -1.22 12.56 10.52
N TRP A 28 -1.18 11.52 9.68
CA TRP A 28 -0.54 11.58 8.36
C TRP A 28 -1.11 12.69 7.48
N HIS A 29 -2.44 12.88 7.49
CA HIS A 29 -3.07 13.99 6.78
C HIS A 29 -2.58 15.35 7.29
N ARG A 30 -2.57 15.56 8.61
CA ARG A 30 -2.08 16.81 9.25
C ARG A 30 -0.61 17.09 8.96
N GLU A 31 0.21 16.04 8.92
CA GLU A 31 1.64 16.12 8.59
C GLU A 31 1.89 16.24 7.07
N ARG A 32 0.83 16.26 6.24
CA ARG A 32 0.90 16.28 4.78
C ARG A 32 1.72 15.12 4.21
N HIS A 33 1.61 13.95 4.84
CA HIS A 33 2.26 12.73 4.40
C HIS A 33 1.58 12.21 3.12
N TYR A 34 2.18 12.53 1.97
CA TYR A 34 1.59 12.36 0.65
C TYR A 34 0.90 11.02 0.37
N PRO A 35 1.46 9.84 0.73
CA PRO A 35 0.79 8.55 0.54
C PRO A 35 -0.65 8.45 1.08
N VAL A 36 -0.99 9.20 2.13
CA VAL A 36 -2.35 9.16 2.70
C VAL A 36 -3.40 9.80 1.79
N ALA A 37 -3.01 10.74 0.93
CA ALA A 37 -3.93 11.47 0.05
C ALA A 37 -4.54 10.55 -1.01
N ALA A 38 -3.72 9.68 -1.61
CA ALA A 38 -4.18 8.69 -2.58
C ALA A 38 -5.17 7.70 -1.92
N GLN A 39 -4.86 7.23 -0.71
CA GLN A 39 -5.75 6.33 0.04
C GLN A 39 -7.09 7.02 0.41
N ILE A 40 -7.04 8.30 0.80
CA ILE A 40 -8.23 9.12 1.06
C ILE A 40 -9.07 9.25 -0.21
N ARG A 41 -8.45 9.55 -1.36
CA ARG A 41 -9.13 9.67 -2.66
C ARG A 41 -9.86 8.40 -3.05
N GLU A 42 -9.19 7.26 -2.90
CA GLU A 42 -9.72 5.94 -3.25
C GLU A 42 -10.94 5.56 -2.42
N HIS A 43 -10.90 5.84 -1.12
CA HIS A 43 -11.90 5.33 -0.19
C HIS A 43 -13.03 6.32 0.13
N LEU A 44 -12.86 7.62 -0.11
CA LEU A 44 -13.87 8.62 0.27
C LEU A 44 -14.43 9.35 -0.97
N PRO A 45 -15.71 9.12 -1.33
CA PRO A 45 -16.30 9.64 -2.58
C PRO A 45 -16.16 11.16 -2.78
N ARG A 46 -16.22 11.96 -1.70
CA ARG A 46 -16.08 13.43 -1.80
C ARG A 46 -14.68 13.90 -2.23
N PHE A 47 -13.66 13.05 -2.09
CA PHE A 47 -12.28 13.37 -2.46
C PHE A 47 -11.88 12.76 -3.82
N LEU A 48 -12.76 11.99 -4.46
CA LEU A 48 -12.48 11.23 -5.69
C LEU A 48 -11.89 12.10 -6.82
N ASN A 49 -12.44 13.30 -6.99
CA ASN A 49 -12.05 14.23 -8.06
C ASN A 49 -11.06 15.31 -7.60
N MET A 50 -10.48 15.18 -6.40
CA MET A 50 -9.52 16.14 -5.87
C MET A 50 -8.08 15.66 -6.10
N PRO A 51 -7.18 16.56 -6.54
CA PRO A 51 -5.75 16.24 -6.57
C PRO A 51 -5.21 16.10 -5.14
N ASP A 52 -4.15 15.30 -4.96
CA ASP A 52 -3.59 14.99 -3.63
C ASP A 52 -3.21 16.24 -2.84
N SER A 53 -2.72 17.29 -3.51
CA SER A 53 -2.42 18.57 -2.87
C SER A 53 -3.66 19.23 -2.26
N GLU A 54 -4.80 19.19 -2.95
CA GLU A 54 -6.05 19.76 -2.44
C GLU A 54 -6.59 18.90 -1.29
N ILE A 55 -6.53 17.58 -1.41
CA ILE A 55 -6.92 16.64 -0.35
C ILE A 55 -6.14 16.92 0.94
N LEU A 56 -4.82 17.09 0.86
CA LEU A 56 -3.96 17.38 2.03
C LEU A 56 -4.16 18.76 2.64
N THR A 57 -4.77 19.70 1.89
CA THR A 57 -5.13 21.04 2.41
C THR A 57 -6.59 21.12 2.87
N ALA A 58 -7.44 20.20 2.44
CA ALA A 58 -8.85 20.16 2.80
C ALA A 58 -9.03 19.84 4.29
N SER A 59 -10.19 20.22 4.83
CA SER A 59 -10.56 19.82 6.18
C SER A 59 -10.74 18.31 6.22
N PHE A 60 -9.95 17.64 7.06
CA PHE A 60 -10.03 16.21 7.30
C PHE A 60 -10.08 15.96 8.81
N LYS A 61 -11.22 15.45 9.26
CA LYS A 61 -11.54 15.22 10.67
C LYS A 61 -11.39 13.75 11.02
N LEU A 62 -11.40 13.46 12.33
CA LEU A 62 -11.36 12.07 12.81
C LEU A 62 -12.52 11.23 12.26
N SER A 63 -13.71 11.83 12.07
CA SER A 63 -14.87 11.17 11.45
C SER A 63 -14.58 10.69 10.03
N ASP A 64 -13.80 11.48 9.28
CA ASP A 64 -13.46 11.20 7.89
C ASP A 64 -12.45 10.03 7.84
N ALA A 65 -11.48 10.03 8.75
CA ALA A 65 -10.56 8.92 8.92
C ALA A 65 -11.26 7.63 9.36
N GLN A 66 -12.28 7.73 10.22
CA GLN A 66 -13.09 6.58 10.65
C GLN A 66 -13.95 6.03 9.50
N GLU A 67 -14.52 6.90 8.67
CA GLU A 67 -15.27 6.50 7.47
C GLU A 67 -14.35 5.79 6.47
N MET A 68 -13.15 6.33 6.23
CA MET A 68 -12.15 5.70 5.37
C MET A 68 -11.79 4.29 5.86
N VAL A 69 -11.52 4.13 7.17
CA VAL A 69 -11.23 2.82 7.76
C VAL A 69 -12.42 1.88 7.63
N ALA A 70 -13.66 2.36 7.80
CA ALA A 70 -14.84 1.53 7.62
C ALA A 70 -14.96 1.00 6.19
N ARG A 71 -14.74 1.86 5.19
CA ARG A 71 -14.79 1.49 3.78
C ARG A 71 -13.68 0.54 3.36
N GLN A 72 -12.47 0.66 3.95
CA GLN A 72 -11.39 -0.32 3.80
C GLN A 72 -11.79 -1.73 4.28
N GLN A 73 -12.72 -1.81 5.23
CA GLN A 73 -13.26 -3.07 5.75
C GLN A 73 -14.56 -3.50 5.03
N GLY A 74 -14.94 -2.82 3.95
CA GLY A 74 -16.15 -3.11 3.18
C GLY A 74 -17.45 -2.54 3.75
N PHE A 75 -17.40 -1.63 4.72
CA PHE A 75 -18.58 -0.99 5.31
C PHE A 75 -18.76 0.45 4.84
N ASP A 76 -19.99 0.86 4.56
CA ASP A 76 -20.29 2.22 4.06
C ASP A 76 -20.06 3.34 5.10
N SER A 77 -20.04 3.00 6.39
CA SER A 77 -19.85 3.97 7.46
C SER A 77 -19.28 3.33 8.73
N TRP A 78 -18.70 4.17 9.60
CA TRP A 78 -18.22 3.73 10.92
C TRP A 78 -19.35 3.16 11.80
N GLN A 79 -20.58 3.61 11.62
CA GLN A 79 -21.73 3.05 12.33
C GLN A 79 -22.14 1.69 11.76
N ALA A 80 -22.15 1.53 10.43
CA ALA A 80 -22.37 0.23 9.79
C ALA A 80 -21.32 -0.80 10.22
N LEU A 81 -20.05 -0.40 10.30
CA LEU A 81 -18.98 -1.24 10.84
C LEU A 81 -19.25 -1.66 12.28
N LYS A 82 -19.63 -0.71 13.16
CA LYS A 82 -19.95 -1.02 14.57
C LYS A 82 -21.15 -1.95 14.72
N ASN A 83 -22.15 -1.83 13.85
CA ASN A 83 -23.37 -2.65 13.90
C ASN A 83 -23.20 -4.02 13.23
N GLY A 84 -22.34 -4.13 12.21
CA GLY A 84 -22.03 -5.37 11.52
C GLY A 84 -21.02 -6.25 12.27
N LEU A 85 -20.39 -5.72 13.32
CA LEU A 85 -19.64 -6.51 14.29
C LEU A 85 -20.61 -7.41 15.09
N PRO A 86 -20.44 -8.73 15.08
CA PRO A 86 -21.29 -9.62 15.87
C PRO A 86 -21.23 -9.23 17.36
N THR A 87 -22.38 -9.01 17.99
CA THR A 87 -22.51 -8.69 19.43
C THR A 87 -22.00 -9.83 20.34
N THR A 88 -21.77 -11.02 19.78
CA THR A 88 -21.20 -12.19 20.46
C THR A 88 -19.85 -12.57 19.86
N LEU A 89 -18.85 -11.71 20.01
CA LEU A 89 -17.49 -12.20 20.08
C LEU A 89 -17.17 -12.29 21.56
N HIS A 90 -16.94 -13.51 22.03
CA HIS A 90 -16.36 -13.77 23.35
C HIS A 90 -15.28 -12.72 23.63
N GLU A 91 -15.21 -12.23 24.87
CA GLU A 91 -13.99 -11.63 25.39
C GLU A 91 -12.88 -12.68 25.27
N VAL A 92 -12.31 -12.80 24.08
CA VAL A 92 -11.01 -13.41 23.88
C VAL A 92 -10.10 -12.41 24.56
N LYS A 93 -9.76 -12.73 25.81
CA LYS A 93 -8.66 -12.16 26.58
C LYS A 93 -7.59 -11.77 25.56
N PRO A 94 -7.21 -10.49 25.41
CA PRO A 94 -6.37 -10.06 24.30
C PRO A 94 -5.06 -10.85 24.35
N SER A 95 -5.02 -11.94 23.58
CA SER A 95 -3.77 -12.51 23.13
C SER A 95 -3.15 -11.37 22.34
N PRO A 96 -1.89 -10.99 22.59
CA PRO A 96 -1.27 -9.92 21.83
C PRO A 96 -1.39 -10.33 20.36
N ALA A 97 -2.32 -9.67 19.64
CA ALA A 97 -2.57 -9.94 18.24
C ALA A 97 -1.23 -9.73 17.55
N LYS A 98 -0.59 -10.84 17.18
CA LYS A 98 0.73 -10.80 16.59
C LYS A 98 0.58 -9.98 15.32
N ALA A 99 1.33 -8.90 15.21
CA ALA A 99 1.25 -8.04 14.03
C ALA A 99 1.48 -8.88 12.77
N LYS A 100 0.54 -8.82 11.83
CA LYS A 100 0.62 -9.47 10.53
C LYS A 100 1.06 -8.41 9.52
N ILE A 101 2.21 -8.62 8.90
CA ILE A 101 2.65 -7.83 7.75
C ILE A 101 1.89 -8.36 6.55
N VAL A 102 1.02 -7.53 5.97
CA VAL A 102 0.14 -7.91 4.83
C VAL A 102 0.78 -7.67 3.47
N SER A 103 1.73 -6.74 3.39
CA SER A 103 2.49 -6.42 2.18
C SER A 103 3.82 -5.74 2.55
N ALA A 104 4.74 -5.72 1.59
CA ALA A 104 5.93 -4.88 1.63
C ALA A 104 6.06 -4.17 0.27
N GLU A 105 6.35 -2.87 0.30
CA GLU A 105 6.41 -2.03 -0.88
C GLU A 105 7.83 -1.43 -0.99
N PRO A 106 8.79 -2.17 -1.57
CA PRO A 106 10.17 -1.74 -1.61
C PRO A 106 10.33 -0.44 -2.40
N GLN A 107 11.35 0.34 -2.02
CA GLN A 107 11.63 1.63 -2.62
C GLN A 107 12.91 1.57 -3.45
N LEU A 108 12.76 1.79 -4.76
CA LEU A 108 13.82 1.91 -5.73
C LEU A 108 14.26 3.37 -5.87
N PHE A 109 15.57 3.60 -5.93
CA PHE A 109 16.13 4.92 -6.18
C PHE A 109 16.41 5.11 -7.66
N VAL A 110 15.89 6.18 -8.24
CA VAL A 110 15.98 6.49 -9.66
C VAL A 110 16.48 7.92 -9.86
N THR A 111 17.15 8.18 -10.99
CA THR A 111 17.62 9.53 -11.36
C THR A 111 16.59 10.30 -12.18
N ASP A 112 15.58 9.62 -12.70
CA ASP A 112 14.45 10.21 -13.42
C ASP A 112 13.20 9.36 -13.16
N VAL A 113 12.23 9.92 -12.44
CA VAL A 113 10.98 9.23 -12.09
C VAL A 113 10.08 9.05 -13.31
N GLN A 114 10.02 10.03 -14.21
CA GLN A 114 9.13 9.97 -15.35
C GLN A 114 9.60 8.89 -16.33
N THR A 115 10.87 8.95 -16.73
CA THR A 115 11.48 7.93 -17.61
C THR A 115 11.38 6.53 -16.99
N SER A 116 11.55 6.41 -15.68
CA SER A 116 11.39 5.12 -14.98
C SER A 116 9.93 4.62 -15.02
N CYS A 117 8.95 5.48 -14.73
CA CYS A 117 7.54 5.12 -14.83
C CYS A 117 7.16 4.64 -16.24
N GLU A 118 7.60 5.36 -17.27
CA GLU A 118 7.38 4.98 -18.67
C GLU A 118 7.95 3.59 -18.96
N PHE A 119 9.20 3.32 -18.55
CA PHE A 119 9.81 2.00 -18.71
C PHE A 119 9.01 0.90 -18.01
N TYR A 120 8.67 1.06 -16.72
CA TYR A 120 7.94 0.02 -15.99
C TYR A 120 6.54 -0.21 -16.56
N CYS A 121 5.85 0.84 -16.97
CA CYS A 121 4.50 0.73 -17.52
C CYS A 121 4.50 0.12 -18.93
N GLU A 122 5.35 0.63 -19.83
CA GLU A 122 5.34 0.23 -21.24
C GLU A 122 6.12 -1.06 -21.50
N LYS A 123 7.16 -1.34 -20.71
CA LYS A 123 8.05 -2.49 -20.93
C LYS A 123 7.87 -3.61 -19.94
N LEU A 124 7.30 -3.39 -18.76
CA LEU A 124 7.16 -4.43 -17.74
C LEU A 124 5.71 -4.66 -17.32
N GLY A 125 4.74 -4.03 -17.99
CA GLY A 125 3.31 -4.23 -17.75
C GLY A 125 2.82 -3.71 -16.40
N PHE A 126 3.56 -2.81 -15.74
CA PHE A 126 3.08 -2.14 -14.55
C PHE A 126 2.06 -1.04 -14.91
N SER A 127 1.34 -0.56 -13.91
CA SER A 127 0.50 0.63 -14.00
C SER A 127 0.92 1.65 -12.96
N LEU A 128 0.83 2.93 -13.31
CA LEU A 128 1.03 4.02 -12.35
C LEU A 128 -0.11 4.02 -11.33
N VAL A 129 0.21 3.76 -10.06
CA VAL A 129 -0.76 3.86 -8.96
C VAL A 129 -0.91 5.33 -8.57
N PHE A 130 0.22 6.02 -8.36
CA PHE A 130 0.27 7.46 -8.14
C PHE A 130 1.66 8.03 -8.44
N SER A 131 1.75 9.35 -8.64
CA SER A 131 3.00 10.10 -8.76
C SER A 131 2.93 11.41 -7.96
N TYR A 132 4.04 11.84 -7.37
CA TYR A 132 4.15 13.08 -6.60
C TYR A 132 5.25 14.01 -7.10
N GLY A 133 4.94 15.30 -7.15
CA GLY A 133 5.84 16.39 -7.55
C GLY A 133 5.59 16.88 -8.98
N LYS A 134 6.04 18.10 -9.26
CA LYS A 134 6.13 18.68 -10.61
C LYS A 134 7.47 19.42 -10.73
N PRO A 135 8.53 18.81 -11.29
CA PRO A 135 8.60 17.44 -11.82
C PRO A 135 8.46 16.36 -10.73
N PRO A 136 8.06 15.12 -11.09
CA PRO A 136 7.85 14.07 -10.12
C PRO A 136 9.15 13.65 -9.44
N PHE A 137 9.14 13.57 -8.11
CA PHE A 137 10.25 13.07 -7.30
C PHE A 137 9.93 11.76 -6.57
N TYR A 138 8.68 11.29 -6.67
CA TYR A 138 8.24 10.02 -6.10
C TYR A 138 7.09 9.43 -6.91
N ALA A 139 6.99 8.11 -7.00
CA ALA A 139 5.85 7.44 -7.62
C ALA A 139 5.65 6.05 -7.01
N GLN A 140 4.47 5.47 -7.16
CA GLN A 140 4.22 4.06 -6.92
C GLN A 140 3.67 3.41 -8.18
N LEU A 141 4.20 2.23 -8.46
CA LEU A 141 3.82 1.37 -9.58
C LEU A 141 3.23 0.08 -9.03
N GLY A 142 2.27 -0.48 -9.75
CA GLY A 142 1.61 -1.72 -9.39
C GLY A 142 1.45 -2.65 -10.58
N ARG A 143 1.69 -3.95 -10.36
CA ARG A 143 1.34 -5.03 -11.27
C ARG A 143 0.84 -6.19 -10.42
N ASP A 144 -0.39 -6.63 -10.64
CA ASP A 144 -1.06 -7.63 -9.81
C ASP A 144 -1.00 -7.25 -8.31
N ALA A 145 -0.49 -8.15 -7.47
CA ALA A 145 -0.26 -7.90 -6.04
C ALA A 145 1.05 -7.14 -5.74
N ALA A 146 1.96 -7.00 -6.70
CA ALA A 146 3.25 -6.34 -6.50
C ALA A 146 3.10 -4.81 -6.47
N ARG A 147 3.83 -4.15 -5.57
CA ARG A 147 3.90 -2.69 -5.44
C ARG A 147 5.36 -2.26 -5.34
N LEU A 148 5.74 -1.26 -6.13
CA LEU A 148 7.10 -0.70 -6.15
C LEU A 148 7.03 0.81 -5.98
N ASN A 149 7.83 1.35 -5.06
CA ASN A 149 7.96 2.78 -4.86
C ASN A 149 9.20 3.30 -5.59
N LEU A 150 9.08 4.34 -6.39
CA LEU A 150 10.20 5.04 -7.01
C LEU A 150 10.50 6.33 -6.24
N ARG A 151 11.77 6.58 -5.93
CA ARG A 151 12.23 7.81 -5.28
C ARG A 151 13.36 8.44 -6.08
N LEU A 152 13.19 9.71 -6.44
CA LEU A 152 14.23 10.50 -7.09
C LEU A 152 15.43 10.69 -6.14
N VAL A 153 16.62 10.43 -6.67
CA VAL A 153 17.91 10.76 -6.06
C VAL A 153 18.79 11.46 -7.09
N GLU A 154 19.56 12.45 -6.65
CA GLU A 154 20.44 13.21 -7.56
C GLU A 154 21.61 12.37 -8.10
N ARG A 155 22.03 11.35 -7.35
CA ARG A 155 23.16 10.48 -7.68
C ARG A 155 22.89 9.04 -7.25
N PRO A 156 23.49 8.03 -7.90
CA PRO A 156 23.41 6.65 -7.46
C PRO A 156 23.83 6.53 -5.99
N ILE A 157 22.96 5.96 -5.16
CA ILE A 157 23.23 5.74 -3.73
C ILE A 157 24.12 4.52 -3.52
N ILE A 158 24.05 3.55 -4.44
CA ILE A 158 24.86 2.34 -4.42
C ILE A 158 26.01 2.52 -5.41
N ASP A 159 27.24 2.33 -4.92
CA ASP A 159 28.44 2.27 -5.75
C ASP A 159 28.32 1.11 -6.75
N SER A 160 28.50 1.41 -8.05
CA SER A 160 28.38 0.42 -9.14
C SER A 160 29.38 -0.73 -9.03
N ALA A 161 30.62 -0.45 -8.65
CA ALA A 161 31.65 -1.49 -8.52
C ALA A 161 31.37 -2.41 -7.33
N ALA A 162 30.81 -1.87 -6.24
CA ALA A 162 30.33 -2.68 -5.13
C ALA A 162 29.09 -3.49 -5.51
N ARG A 163 28.13 -2.87 -6.23
CA ARG A 163 26.93 -3.55 -6.73
C ARG A 163 27.28 -4.76 -7.57
N ASP A 164 28.19 -4.60 -8.53
CA ASP A 164 28.52 -5.64 -9.50
C ASP A 164 29.37 -6.75 -8.87
N ARG A 165 30.27 -6.41 -7.93
CA ARG A 165 31.10 -7.41 -7.22
C ARG A 165 30.28 -8.26 -6.24
N GLU A 166 29.32 -7.66 -5.55
CA GLU A 166 28.52 -8.33 -4.51
C GLU A 166 27.14 -8.78 -5.03
N GLU A 167 26.86 -8.59 -6.32
CA GLU A 167 25.58 -8.91 -6.97
C GLU A 167 24.36 -8.33 -6.23
N LEU A 168 24.44 -7.06 -5.82
CA LEU A 168 23.42 -6.44 -4.97
C LEU A 168 22.07 -6.34 -5.70
N LEU A 169 21.06 -7.02 -5.16
CA LEU A 169 19.67 -6.94 -5.62
C LEU A 169 18.93 -5.80 -4.90
N SER A 170 18.17 -5.01 -5.66
CA SER A 170 17.31 -3.95 -5.10
C SER A 170 15.94 -4.47 -4.69
N VAL A 171 15.38 -5.38 -5.49
CA VAL A 171 14.04 -5.96 -5.28
C VAL A 171 14.03 -7.39 -5.82
N THR A 172 13.33 -8.27 -5.08
CA THR A 172 12.95 -9.60 -5.55
C THR A 172 11.44 -9.65 -5.66
N MET A 173 10.94 -10.16 -6.79
CA MET A 173 9.52 -10.42 -7.01
C MET A 173 9.34 -11.92 -7.23
N THR A 174 8.27 -12.47 -6.68
CA THR A 174 7.94 -13.89 -6.77
C THR A 174 6.71 -14.09 -7.65
N VAL A 175 6.76 -15.12 -8.49
CA VAL A 175 5.62 -15.62 -9.25
C VAL A 175 5.04 -16.86 -8.55
N ASP A 176 3.83 -17.28 -8.94
CA ASP A 176 3.13 -18.37 -8.26
C ASP A 176 3.72 -19.74 -8.62
N THR A 177 4.17 -19.90 -9.86
CA THR A 177 4.72 -21.17 -10.37
C THR A 177 6.07 -21.01 -11.09
N PRO A 178 6.92 -22.05 -11.13
CA PRO A 178 8.17 -22.00 -11.90
C PRO A 178 7.96 -21.79 -13.41
N ASP A 179 6.84 -22.23 -13.96
CA ASP A 179 6.52 -22.04 -15.38
C ASP A 179 6.24 -20.56 -15.71
N GLU A 180 5.67 -19.81 -14.78
CA GLU A 180 5.47 -18.36 -14.91
C GLU A 180 6.77 -17.58 -15.02
N ILE A 181 7.89 -18.09 -14.50
CA ILE A 181 9.21 -17.45 -14.69
C ILE A 181 9.56 -17.40 -16.19
N LYS A 182 9.32 -18.51 -16.90
CA LYS A 182 9.55 -18.58 -18.34
C LYS A 182 8.56 -17.72 -19.10
N MET A 183 7.29 -17.72 -18.69
CA MET A 183 6.27 -16.87 -19.32
C MET A 183 6.61 -15.39 -19.19
N LEU A 184 7.06 -14.95 -18.00
CA LEU A 184 7.50 -13.58 -17.76
C LEU A 184 8.69 -13.20 -18.63
N PHE A 185 9.65 -14.12 -18.83
CA PHE A 185 10.79 -13.88 -19.73
C PHE A 185 10.39 -13.82 -21.21
N LEU A 186 9.30 -14.47 -21.61
CA LEU A 186 8.80 -14.47 -22.99
C LEU A 186 7.85 -13.31 -23.30
N GLU A 187 7.38 -12.59 -22.29
CA GLU A 187 6.47 -11.44 -22.43
C GLU A 187 7.19 -10.21 -23.03
N PHE A 188 8.52 -10.16 -22.93
CA PHE A 188 9.37 -9.02 -23.31
C PHE A 188 10.61 -9.45 -24.10
#